data_AF-A0A3D1ZG53-F1
#
_entry.id   AF-A0A3D1ZG53-F1
#
_cell.length_a   1.000
_cell.length_b   1.000
_cell.length_c   1.000
_cell.angle_alpha   90.00
_cell.angle_beta   90.00
_cell.angle_gamma   90.00
#
_symmetry.space_group_name_H-M   'P 1'
#
loop_
_entity.id
_entity.type
_entity.pdbx_description
1 polymer ?
#
loop_
_entity_poly.entity_id
_entity_poly.type
_entity_poly.pdbx_seq_one_letter_code
_entity_poly.pdbx_strand_id
1 'polypeptide(L)'
;MAVFSRNAPTDELTFVETHKDGSALIDGLAGAASVIVSPNGNQVYIAGTIYNTVTMFSRNSATVELTVAQIWRDGVGGVDGLDGASSIAISPDEKHLYTSGRDDDAAAVFSRIIPSADLEIVKPGSLDPVTVGTNLTYVITITNNSTSTATTNVQIKDKLPPGTTLVFAEAIGGSCAGTTDITCTFRTLAAGASSTATIVVKVDSGASRMLTNIASATADTLDGVISNNTYKKFTTGPPVPSM
;
A
#
# COMPACT_ATOMS: atom_id res chain seq x y z
N MET A 1 -19.20 19.96 10.55
CA MET A 1 -17.76 19.66 10.74
C MET A 1 -16.93 20.85 10.28
N ALA A 2 -15.79 21.11 10.92
CA ALA A 2 -14.78 22.07 10.45
C ALA A 2 -13.46 21.34 10.15
N VAL A 3 -12.76 21.76 9.11
CA VAL A 3 -11.49 21.18 8.66
C VAL A 3 -10.37 22.19 8.89
N PHE A 4 -9.24 21.70 9.39
CA PHE A 4 -8.03 22.50 9.62
C PHE A 4 -6.81 21.84 8.99
N SER A 5 -5.91 22.62 8.41
CA SER A 5 -4.58 22.17 8.01
C SER A 5 -3.58 22.44 9.13
N ARG A 6 -2.66 21.51 9.40
CA ARG A 6 -1.59 21.67 10.39
C ARG A 6 -0.28 22.01 9.70
N ASN A 7 0.38 23.07 10.12
CA ASN A 7 1.75 23.37 9.76
C ASN A 7 2.69 22.42 10.51
N ALA A 8 3.39 21.52 9.82
CA ALA A 8 4.21 20.50 10.48
C ALA A 8 5.40 21.06 11.29
N PRO A 9 6.08 22.13 10.85
CA PRO A 9 7.10 22.79 11.68
C PRO A 9 6.58 23.51 12.93
N THR A 10 5.42 24.16 12.87
CA THR A 10 4.95 25.07 13.95
C THR A 10 3.77 24.54 14.75
N ASP A 11 3.15 23.44 14.33
CA ASP A 11 1.91 22.88 14.88
C ASP A 11 0.70 23.81 14.85
N GLU A 12 0.82 24.91 14.13
CA GLU A 12 -0.28 25.87 13.94
C GLU A 12 -1.38 25.26 13.07
N LEU A 13 -2.63 25.49 13.49
CA LEU A 13 -3.83 25.09 12.75
C LEU A 13 -4.39 26.26 11.97
N THR A 14 -4.58 26.07 10.67
CA THR A 14 -5.28 27.03 9.80
C THR A 14 -6.63 26.45 9.41
N PHE A 15 -7.70 27.24 9.57
CA PHE A 15 -9.03 26.85 9.11
C PHE A 15 -9.05 26.70 7.59
N VAL A 16 -9.62 25.61 7.10
CA VAL A 16 -9.76 25.31 5.67
C VAL A 16 -11.21 25.50 5.24
N GLU A 17 -12.12 24.71 5.79
CA GLU A 17 -13.53 24.71 5.37
C GLU A 17 -14.48 24.21 6.47
N THR A 18 -15.79 24.39 6.23
CA THR A 18 -16.85 23.79 7.06
C THR A 18 -17.92 23.14 6.20
N HIS A 19 -18.35 21.94 6.61
CA HIS A 19 -19.46 21.20 6.02
C HIS A 19 -20.62 21.17 7.01
N LYS A 20 -21.80 21.62 6.59
CA LYS A 20 -23.02 21.72 7.41
C LYS A 20 -24.14 20.93 6.77
N ASP A 21 -24.96 20.31 7.61
CA ASP A 21 -26.18 19.64 7.18
C ASP A 21 -27.14 20.64 6.50
N GLY A 22 -27.85 20.18 5.46
CA GLY A 22 -28.78 20.99 4.69
C GLY A 22 -28.13 22.04 3.78
N SER A 23 -26.80 22.04 3.66
CA SER A 23 -26.08 22.87 2.68
C SER A 23 -25.70 22.05 1.45
N ALA A 24 -26.03 22.57 0.25
CA ALA A 24 -25.77 21.88 -1.02
C ALA A 24 -26.28 20.41 -1.05
N LEU A 25 -25.42 19.44 -1.38
CA LEU A 25 -25.73 18.00 -1.45
C LEU A 25 -25.60 17.27 -0.10
N ILE A 26 -25.37 17.99 1.01
CA ILE A 26 -25.02 17.39 2.30
C ILE A 26 -26.27 17.24 3.17
N ASP A 27 -26.91 16.07 3.10
CA ASP A 27 -28.12 15.70 3.87
C ASP A 27 -27.89 14.40 4.66
N GLY A 28 -27.12 14.50 5.74
CA GLY A 28 -26.63 13.35 6.48
C GLY A 28 -25.65 13.68 7.61
N LEU A 29 -25.54 14.96 7.98
CA LEU A 29 -24.71 15.43 9.10
C LEU A 29 -25.55 15.96 10.27
N ALA A 30 -26.88 15.87 10.21
CA ALA A 30 -27.74 16.25 11.33
C ALA A 30 -27.35 15.45 12.57
N GLY A 31 -27.01 16.16 13.65
CA GLY A 31 -26.53 15.54 14.88
C GLY A 31 -25.17 14.83 14.72
N ALA A 32 -24.26 15.35 13.87
CA ALA A 32 -22.91 14.82 13.72
C ALA A 32 -22.24 14.57 15.08
N ALA A 33 -22.00 13.30 15.43
CA ALA A 33 -21.59 12.88 16.77
C ALA A 33 -20.17 12.29 16.82
N SER A 34 -19.71 11.70 15.72
CA SER A 34 -18.37 11.12 15.62
C SER A 34 -17.77 11.40 14.26
N VAL A 35 -16.46 11.57 14.21
CA VAL A 35 -15.68 11.73 12.98
C VAL A 35 -14.41 10.90 13.07
N ILE A 36 -14.12 10.13 12.02
CA ILE A 36 -12.87 9.39 11.89
C ILE A 36 -12.28 9.58 10.49
N VAL A 37 -10.96 9.51 10.40
CA VAL A 37 -10.22 9.50 9.13
C VAL A 37 -9.74 8.08 8.89
N SER A 38 -9.85 7.59 7.65
CA SER A 38 -9.27 6.29 7.29
C SER A 38 -7.75 6.29 7.51
N PRO A 39 -7.14 5.15 7.89
CA PRO A 39 -5.68 5.09 8.07
C PRO A 39 -4.88 5.48 6.82
N ASN A 40 -5.39 5.19 5.62
CA ASN A 40 -4.83 5.67 4.35
C ASN A 40 -4.97 7.19 4.10
N GLY A 41 -5.67 7.93 4.96
CA GLY A 41 -5.80 9.39 4.92
C GLY A 41 -6.69 9.97 3.81
N ASN A 42 -7.34 9.12 3.01
CA ASN A 42 -8.10 9.51 1.80
C ASN A 42 -9.61 9.58 2.01
N GLN A 43 -10.13 9.15 3.16
CA GLN A 43 -11.56 9.14 3.45
C GLN A 43 -11.84 9.67 4.86
N VAL A 44 -12.96 10.36 5.03
CA VAL A 44 -13.48 10.81 6.34
C VAL A 44 -14.89 10.28 6.49
N TYR A 45 -15.21 9.72 7.65
CA TYR A 45 -16.53 9.17 7.98
C TYR A 45 -17.12 9.94 9.14
N ILE A 46 -18.41 10.27 9.06
CA ILE A 46 -19.14 10.99 10.10
C ILE A 46 -20.45 10.26 10.41
N ALA A 47 -20.73 10.06 11.70
CA ALA A 47 -22.01 9.54 12.16
C ALA A 47 -22.98 10.69 12.40
N GLY A 48 -24.14 10.69 11.73
CA GLY A 48 -25.24 11.62 11.94
C GLY A 48 -26.34 10.99 12.78
N THR A 49 -26.43 11.39 14.05
CA THR A 49 -27.39 10.78 15.00
C THR A 49 -28.85 11.08 14.69
N ILE A 50 -29.17 12.26 14.13
CA ILE A 50 -30.57 12.68 13.94
C ILE A 50 -31.13 12.14 12.63
N TYR A 51 -30.28 11.97 11.62
CA TYR A 51 -30.67 11.43 10.32
C TYR A 51 -30.35 9.96 10.15
N ASN A 52 -29.81 9.31 11.18
CA ASN A 52 -29.51 7.88 11.21
C ASN A 52 -28.56 7.49 10.08
N THR A 53 -27.47 8.25 9.95
CA THR A 53 -26.57 8.19 8.81
C THR A 53 -25.12 7.90 9.18
N VAL A 54 -24.42 7.26 8.25
CA VAL A 54 -22.96 7.38 8.11
C VAL A 54 -22.68 8.11 6.80
N THR A 55 -21.99 9.24 6.86
CA THR A 55 -21.59 10.01 5.68
C THR A 55 -20.09 9.83 5.42
N MET A 56 -19.73 9.39 4.21
CA MET A 56 -18.36 9.30 3.73
C MET A 56 -18.01 10.49 2.84
N PHE A 57 -16.88 11.11 3.14
CA PHE A 57 -16.21 12.10 2.31
C PHE A 57 -14.96 11.49 1.69
N SER A 58 -14.71 11.76 0.40
CA SER A 58 -13.36 11.66 -0.16
C SER A 58 -12.55 12.87 0.27
N ARG A 59 -11.30 12.63 0.69
CA ARG A 59 -10.36 13.67 1.09
C ARG A 59 -9.26 13.81 0.05
N ASN A 60 -9.04 15.03 -0.43
CA ASN A 60 -7.87 15.34 -1.23
C ASN A 60 -6.66 15.42 -0.29
N SER A 61 -5.68 14.52 -0.45
CA SER A 61 -4.51 14.47 0.44
C SER A 61 -3.57 15.67 0.29
N ALA A 62 -3.63 16.40 -0.82
CA ALA A 62 -2.81 17.58 -1.08
C ALA A 62 -3.47 18.88 -0.58
N THR A 63 -4.77 19.07 -0.85
CA THR A 63 -5.50 20.30 -0.48
C THR A 63 -6.24 20.20 0.85
N VAL A 64 -6.42 18.99 1.38
CA VAL A 64 -7.19 18.68 2.60
C VAL A 64 -8.69 18.94 2.48
N GLU A 65 -9.16 19.30 1.28
CA GLU A 65 -10.58 19.51 0.97
C GLU A 65 -11.35 18.19 0.97
N LEU A 66 -12.63 18.27 1.36
CA LEU A 66 -13.54 17.15 1.45
C LEU A 66 -14.68 17.26 0.44
N THR A 67 -15.03 16.13 -0.18
CA THR A 67 -16.19 16.01 -1.07
C THR A 67 -17.05 14.86 -0.60
N VAL A 68 -18.36 15.05 -0.47
CA VAL A 68 -19.28 13.96 -0.12
C VAL A 68 -19.23 12.90 -1.21
N ALA A 69 -18.94 11.66 -0.83
CA ALA A 69 -18.86 10.52 -1.73
C ALA A 69 -20.09 9.61 -1.58
N GLN A 70 -20.53 9.34 -0.35
CA GLN A 70 -21.67 8.47 -0.08
C GLN A 70 -22.34 8.78 1.26
N ILE A 71 -23.64 8.51 1.35
CA ILE A 71 -24.41 8.57 2.59
C ILE A 71 -25.15 7.24 2.71
N TRP A 72 -24.91 6.52 3.80
CA TRP A 72 -25.72 5.37 4.21
C TRP A 72 -26.72 5.83 5.23
N ARG A 73 -27.99 5.48 5.05
CA ARG A 73 -29.10 5.87 5.91
C ARG A 73 -29.86 4.64 6.36
N ASP A 74 -30.22 4.61 7.62
CA ASP A 74 -31.04 3.54 8.20
C ASP A 74 -32.33 3.30 7.40
N GLY A 75 -32.68 2.03 7.21
CA GLY A 75 -33.83 1.59 6.42
C GLY A 75 -33.72 1.80 4.90
N VAL A 76 -32.61 2.32 4.38
CA VAL A 76 -32.43 2.62 2.95
C VAL A 76 -31.39 1.69 2.32
N GLY A 77 -31.74 1.09 1.17
CA GLY A 77 -30.79 0.28 0.40
C GLY A 77 -30.28 -0.97 1.12
N GLY A 78 -31.03 -1.48 2.10
CA GLY A 78 -30.65 -2.63 2.93
C GLY A 78 -29.72 -2.29 4.10
N VAL A 79 -29.49 -1.00 4.36
CA VAL A 79 -28.80 -0.53 5.57
C VAL A 79 -29.77 -0.58 6.75
N ASP A 80 -29.31 -1.12 7.87
CA ASP A 80 -30.04 -1.32 9.12
C ASP A 80 -29.05 -1.18 10.29
N GLY A 81 -29.51 -0.99 11.53
CA GLY A 81 -28.62 -0.83 12.68
C GLY A 81 -28.02 0.57 12.84
N LEU A 82 -28.51 1.57 12.09
CA LEU A 82 -27.98 2.93 12.10
C LEU A 82 -28.88 3.95 12.84
N ASP A 83 -30.03 3.54 13.38
CA ASP A 83 -30.86 4.47 14.17
C ASP A 83 -30.08 5.02 15.37
N GLY A 84 -30.00 6.36 15.46
CA GLY A 84 -29.15 7.02 16.45
C GLY A 84 -27.64 6.75 16.28
N ALA A 85 -27.15 6.61 15.04
CA ALA A 85 -25.73 6.39 14.73
C ALA A 85 -24.80 7.37 15.49
N SER A 86 -23.97 6.85 16.40
CA SER A 86 -23.34 7.67 17.45
C SER A 86 -21.81 7.59 17.52
N SER A 87 -21.21 6.48 17.11
CA SER A 87 -19.76 6.28 17.12
C SER A 87 -19.32 5.47 15.90
N ILE A 88 -18.10 5.69 15.43
CA ILE A 88 -17.52 4.98 14.29
C ILE A 88 -16.12 4.47 14.66
N ALA A 89 -15.79 3.26 14.21
CA ALA A 89 -14.43 2.71 14.22
C ALA A 89 -14.10 2.01 12.89
N ILE A 90 -12.81 1.96 12.53
CA ILE A 90 -12.30 1.21 11.38
C ILE A 90 -11.40 0.08 11.87
N SER A 91 -11.51 -1.11 11.27
CA SER A 91 -10.62 -2.23 11.58
C SER A 91 -9.16 -1.92 11.22
N PRO A 92 -8.18 -2.47 11.94
CA PRO A 92 -6.76 -2.24 11.63
C PRO A 92 -6.32 -2.66 10.21
N ASP A 93 -6.97 -3.68 9.64
CA ASP A 93 -6.75 -4.12 8.26
C ASP A 93 -7.50 -3.25 7.22
N GLU A 94 -8.16 -2.20 7.70
CA GLU A 94 -9.01 -1.28 6.96
C GLU A 94 -10.25 -1.89 6.27
N LYS A 95 -10.48 -3.21 6.31
CA LYS A 95 -11.54 -3.84 5.50
C LYS A 95 -12.96 -3.59 6.01
N HIS A 96 -13.11 -3.13 7.25
CA HIS A 96 -14.42 -2.94 7.87
C HIS A 96 -14.53 -1.60 8.59
N LEU A 97 -15.73 -1.03 8.56
CA LEU A 97 -16.15 0.09 9.39
C LEU A 97 -17.31 -0.36 10.26
N TYR A 98 -17.26 0.01 11.54
CA TYR A 98 -18.25 -0.33 12.55
C TYR A 98 -18.93 0.95 13.01
N THR A 99 -20.25 0.92 13.19
CA THR A 99 -21.02 2.01 13.76
C THR A 99 -21.99 1.50 14.81
N SER A 100 -22.09 2.19 15.93
CA SER A 100 -23.13 1.92 16.94
C SER A 100 -24.40 2.72 16.63
N GLY A 101 -25.52 2.03 16.43
CA GLY A 101 -26.87 2.61 16.38
C GLY A 101 -27.46 2.59 17.78
N ARG A 102 -27.52 3.77 18.42
CA ARG A 102 -27.96 3.87 19.82
C ARG A 102 -29.44 3.51 19.98
N ASP A 103 -30.26 3.96 19.04
CA ASP A 103 -31.72 3.86 19.16
C ASP A 103 -32.24 2.53 18.59
N ASP A 104 -31.39 1.82 17.83
CA ASP A 104 -31.66 0.47 17.31
C ASP A 104 -31.05 -0.66 18.18
N ASP A 105 -30.39 -0.32 19.29
CA ASP A 105 -29.66 -1.28 20.15
C ASP A 105 -28.68 -2.17 19.37
N ALA A 106 -28.06 -1.63 18.30
CA ALA A 106 -27.34 -2.40 17.30
C ALA A 106 -25.93 -1.87 16.99
N ALA A 107 -25.14 -2.71 16.31
CA ALA A 107 -23.88 -2.32 15.69
C ALA A 107 -23.88 -2.72 14.20
N ALA A 108 -23.87 -1.72 13.33
CA ALA A 108 -23.78 -1.92 11.89
C ALA A 108 -22.32 -2.12 11.45
N VAL A 109 -22.11 -3.02 10.49
CA VAL A 109 -20.78 -3.32 9.93
C VAL A 109 -20.81 -3.13 8.43
N PHE A 110 -19.91 -2.29 7.92
CA PHE A 110 -19.74 -1.99 6.51
C PHE A 110 -18.45 -2.62 6.00
N SER A 111 -18.52 -3.38 4.91
CA SER A 111 -17.33 -3.77 4.16
C SER A 111 -16.80 -2.57 3.37
N ARG A 112 -15.49 -2.34 3.47
CA ARG A 112 -14.79 -1.28 2.73
C ARG A 112 -14.09 -1.89 1.53
N ILE A 113 -14.30 -1.30 0.36
CA ILE A 113 -13.49 -1.58 -0.83
C ILE A 113 -12.37 -0.55 -0.85
N ILE A 114 -11.13 -1.02 -0.75
CA ILE A 114 -9.95 -0.17 -0.77
C ILE A 114 -9.20 -0.49 -2.05
N PRO A 115 -8.87 0.52 -2.88
CA PRO A 115 -7.97 0.30 -4.00
C PRO A 115 -6.68 -0.35 -3.49
N SER A 116 -6.39 -1.55 -3.99
CA SER A 116 -5.25 -2.34 -3.56
C SER A 116 -4.50 -2.83 -4.78
N ALA A 117 -3.18 -2.70 -4.73
CA ALA A 117 -2.28 -3.32 -5.68
C ALA A 117 -2.03 -4.78 -5.28
N ASP A 118 -1.41 -5.55 -6.17
CA ASP A 118 -0.94 -6.91 -5.89
C ASP A 118 0.42 -7.06 -6.56
N LEU A 119 1.51 -6.85 -5.81
CA LEU A 119 2.86 -6.84 -6.33
C LEU A 119 3.53 -8.20 -6.19
N GLU A 120 3.63 -8.91 -7.30
CA GLU A 120 4.36 -10.16 -7.37
C GLU A 120 5.80 -9.95 -7.83
N ILE A 121 6.75 -10.63 -7.16
CA ILE A 121 8.13 -10.73 -7.61
C ILE A 121 8.41 -12.13 -8.14
N VAL A 122 8.95 -12.19 -9.36
CA VAL A 122 9.52 -13.40 -9.93
C VAL A 122 10.98 -13.16 -10.29
N LYS A 123 11.85 -14.07 -9.85
CA LYS A 123 13.29 -14.04 -10.13
C LYS A 123 13.69 -15.40 -10.71
N PRO A 124 13.54 -15.62 -12.03
CA PRO A 124 13.86 -16.90 -12.66
C PRO A 124 15.29 -17.36 -12.38
N GLY A 125 15.49 -18.67 -12.53
CA GLY A 125 16.79 -19.29 -12.37
C GLY A 125 17.81 -18.75 -13.38
N SER A 126 19.01 -18.47 -12.89
CA SER A 126 20.19 -18.14 -13.68
C SER A 126 21.14 -19.34 -13.75
N LEU A 127 22.39 -19.12 -14.18
CA LEU A 127 23.44 -20.15 -14.21
C LEU A 127 23.56 -20.85 -12.84
N ASP A 128 23.48 -22.18 -12.83
CA ASP A 128 23.57 -23.02 -11.64
C ASP A 128 24.12 -24.41 -12.07
N PRO A 129 25.33 -24.82 -11.63
CA PRO A 129 26.22 -24.16 -10.67
C PRO A 129 27.01 -22.98 -11.27
N VAL A 130 27.52 -22.10 -10.40
CA VAL A 130 28.46 -21.02 -10.75
C VAL A 130 29.87 -21.29 -10.22
N THR A 131 30.88 -20.77 -10.92
CA THR A 131 32.29 -20.84 -10.51
C THR A 131 32.86 -19.45 -10.19
N VAL A 132 33.94 -19.39 -9.42
CA VAL A 132 34.65 -18.14 -9.12
C VAL A 132 34.98 -17.38 -10.41
N GLY A 133 34.76 -16.07 -10.40
CA GLY A 133 35.05 -15.16 -11.50
C GLY A 133 33.96 -15.05 -12.56
N THR A 134 32.93 -15.91 -12.54
CA THR A 134 31.80 -15.84 -13.48
C THR A 134 30.80 -14.76 -13.07
N ASN A 135 30.09 -14.22 -14.06
CA ASN A 135 28.99 -13.30 -13.83
C ASN A 135 27.68 -14.10 -13.61
N LEU A 136 27.02 -13.81 -12.50
CA LEU A 136 25.71 -14.30 -12.14
C LEU A 136 24.69 -13.18 -12.40
N THR A 137 23.76 -13.42 -13.32
CA THR A 137 22.73 -12.46 -13.70
C THR A 137 21.42 -12.78 -13.00
N TYR A 138 20.81 -11.76 -12.41
CA TYR A 138 19.47 -11.82 -11.83
C TYR A 138 18.55 -10.92 -12.65
N VAL A 139 17.59 -11.53 -13.33
CA VAL A 139 16.47 -10.81 -13.94
C VAL A 139 15.31 -10.89 -12.96
N ILE A 140 14.85 -9.76 -12.46
CA ILE A 140 13.78 -9.66 -11.47
C ILE A 140 12.61 -8.97 -12.14
N THR A 141 11.48 -9.67 -12.25
CA THR A 141 10.23 -9.10 -12.76
C THR A 141 9.35 -8.74 -11.57
N ILE A 142 8.88 -7.50 -11.55
CA ILE A 142 7.79 -7.07 -10.68
C ILE A 142 6.54 -6.90 -11.53
N THR A 143 5.43 -7.47 -11.07
CA THR A 143 4.12 -7.37 -11.74
C THR A 143 3.12 -6.81 -10.75
N ASN A 144 2.28 -5.87 -11.19
CA ASN A 144 1.08 -5.50 -10.45
C ASN A 144 -0.11 -6.30 -10.98
N ASN A 145 -0.46 -7.39 -10.30
CA ASN A 145 -1.55 -8.29 -10.66
C ASN A 145 -2.95 -7.71 -10.38
N SER A 146 -3.06 -6.51 -9.82
CA SER A 146 -4.34 -5.81 -9.71
C SER A 146 -4.92 -5.52 -11.09
N THR A 147 -6.23 -5.71 -11.26
CA THR A 147 -6.93 -5.45 -12.53
C THR A 147 -7.36 -3.99 -12.70
N SER A 148 -7.39 -3.21 -11.62
CA SER A 148 -7.93 -1.85 -11.62
C SER A 148 -7.08 -0.81 -10.92
N THR A 149 -6.13 -1.22 -10.08
CA THR A 149 -5.39 -0.29 -9.22
C THR A 149 -3.93 -0.18 -9.66
N ALA A 150 -3.56 0.97 -10.21
CA ALA A 150 -2.15 1.35 -10.36
C ALA A 150 -1.55 1.72 -8.99
N THR A 151 -0.23 1.60 -8.85
CA THR A 151 0.49 1.98 -7.62
C THR A 151 1.72 2.82 -7.93
N THR A 152 2.20 3.59 -6.94
CA THR A 152 3.31 4.54 -7.04
C THR A 152 4.45 4.22 -6.08
N ASN A 153 5.61 4.83 -6.32
CA ASN A 153 6.83 4.64 -5.53
C ASN A 153 7.17 3.17 -5.34
N VAL A 154 7.06 2.41 -6.43
CA VAL A 154 7.30 0.98 -6.45
C VAL A 154 8.79 0.74 -6.34
N GLN A 155 9.19 -0.20 -5.48
CA GLN A 155 10.59 -0.53 -5.22
C GLN A 155 10.80 -2.04 -5.25
N ILE A 156 11.86 -2.47 -5.92
CA ILE A 156 12.47 -3.78 -5.74
C ILE A 156 13.67 -3.57 -4.83
N LYS A 157 13.74 -4.30 -3.72
CA LYS A 157 14.90 -4.35 -2.82
C LYS A 157 15.53 -5.72 -2.91
N ASP A 158 16.82 -5.76 -3.19
CA ASP A 158 17.58 -6.99 -3.34
C ASP A 158 18.92 -6.89 -2.60
N LYS A 159 19.14 -7.79 -1.64
CA LYS A 159 20.42 -7.91 -0.95
C LYS A 159 21.28 -8.96 -1.66
N LEU A 160 22.40 -8.51 -2.21
CA LEU A 160 23.32 -9.38 -2.93
C LEU A 160 23.89 -10.48 -2.00
N PRO A 161 24.08 -11.71 -2.50
CA PRO A 161 24.69 -12.76 -1.70
C PRO A 161 26.11 -12.39 -1.25
N PRO A 162 26.51 -12.70 -0.01
CA PRO A 162 27.90 -12.59 0.42
C PRO A 162 28.86 -13.36 -0.51
N GLY A 163 30.05 -12.79 -0.75
CA GLY A 163 31.01 -13.36 -1.70
C GLY A 163 30.64 -13.10 -3.17
N THR A 164 29.86 -12.05 -3.42
CA THR A 164 29.64 -11.51 -4.77
C THR A 164 29.88 -10.01 -4.79
N THR A 165 30.35 -9.51 -5.93
CA THR A 165 30.60 -8.07 -6.17
C THR A 165 29.71 -7.57 -7.29
N LEU A 166 29.02 -6.44 -7.10
CA LEU A 166 28.18 -5.84 -8.14
C LEU A 166 29.01 -5.48 -9.37
N VAL A 167 28.56 -5.91 -10.54
CA VAL A 167 29.08 -5.43 -11.84
C VAL A 167 28.23 -4.27 -12.33
N PHE A 168 26.90 -4.46 -12.40
CA PHE A 168 25.95 -3.40 -12.69
C PHE A 168 24.53 -3.78 -12.24
N ALA A 169 23.68 -2.76 -12.11
CA ALA A 169 22.24 -2.92 -11.91
C ALA A 169 21.49 -1.86 -12.74
N GLU A 170 20.45 -2.29 -13.45
CA GLU A 170 19.61 -1.42 -14.27
C GLU A 170 18.15 -1.87 -14.23
N ALA A 171 17.23 -0.98 -14.58
CA ALA A 171 15.80 -1.28 -14.61
C ALA A 171 15.13 -0.64 -15.83
N ILE A 172 14.20 -1.37 -16.45
CA ILE A 172 13.40 -0.86 -17.56
C ILE A 172 12.26 -0.03 -16.99
N GLY A 173 12.22 1.27 -17.32
CA GLY A 173 11.21 2.19 -16.78
C GLY A 173 11.48 2.64 -15.33
N GLY A 174 12.69 2.41 -14.83
CA GLY A 174 13.10 2.77 -13.47
C GLY A 174 14.60 3.06 -13.38
N SER A 175 15.11 3.07 -12.16
CA SER A 175 16.54 3.23 -11.88
C SER A 175 16.96 2.38 -10.69
N CYS A 176 18.18 1.84 -10.70
CA CYS A 176 18.75 1.09 -9.58
C CYS A 176 19.90 1.86 -8.93
N ALA A 177 20.02 1.74 -7.61
CA ALA A 177 21.11 2.30 -6.82
C ALA A 177 21.57 1.31 -5.74
N GLY A 178 22.79 1.51 -5.24
CA GLY A 178 23.42 0.67 -4.21
C GLY A 178 24.52 -0.24 -4.77
N THR A 179 25.24 -0.90 -3.87
CA THR A 179 26.36 -1.80 -4.20
C THR A 179 26.24 -3.18 -3.55
N THR A 180 25.62 -3.26 -2.37
CA THR A 180 25.36 -4.52 -1.64
C THR A 180 23.86 -4.72 -1.40
N ASP A 181 23.17 -3.66 -0.97
CA ASP A 181 21.71 -3.60 -0.89
C ASP A 181 21.24 -2.77 -2.09
N ILE A 182 20.75 -3.45 -3.13
CA ILE A 182 20.28 -2.81 -4.36
C ILE A 182 18.82 -2.40 -4.17
N THR A 183 18.51 -1.16 -4.51
CA THR A 183 17.12 -0.66 -4.59
C THR A 183 16.87 -0.16 -6.00
N CYS A 184 15.91 -0.78 -6.68
CA CYS A 184 15.41 -0.33 -7.97
C CYS A 184 14.04 0.32 -7.81
N THR A 185 13.88 1.56 -8.27
CA THR A 185 12.68 2.37 -8.08
C THR A 185 11.95 2.64 -9.39
N PHE A 186 10.62 2.61 -9.33
CA PHE A 186 9.72 2.93 -10.43
C PHE A 186 8.65 3.91 -9.92
N ARG A 187 8.40 4.98 -10.68
CA ARG A 187 7.45 6.02 -10.25
C ARG A 187 6.03 5.47 -10.14
N THR A 188 5.62 4.67 -11.11
CA THR A 188 4.27 4.12 -11.21
C THR A 188 4.32 2.75 -11.88
N LEU A 189 3.52 1.82 -11.39
CA LEU A 189 3.24 0.55 -12.06
C LEU A 189 1.73 0.44 -12.23
N ALA A 190 1.28 0.47 -13.49
CA ALA A 190 -0.14 0.36 -13.82
C ALA A 190 -0.72 -1.01 -13.44
N ALA A 191 -2.03 -1.09 -13.32
CA ALA A 191 -2.74 -2.36 -13.15
C ALA A 191 -2.43 -3.31 -14.31
N GLY A 192 -2.10 -4.56 -14.01
CA GLY A 192 -1.71 -5.60 -14.97
C GLY A 192 -0.35 -5.40 -15.64
N ALA A 193 0.41 -4.35 -15.29
CA ALA A 193 1.71 -4.07 -15.90
C ALA A 193 2.86 -4.74 -15.15
N SER A 194 3.95 -4.98 -15.88
CA SER A 194 5.21 -5.47 -15.31
C SER A 194 6.38 -4.54 -15.64
N SER A 195 7.39 -4.56 -14.80
CA SER A 195 8.71 -3.97 -15.06
C SER A 195 9.80 -4.93 -14.63
N THR A 196 11.00 -4.74 -15.17
CA THR A 196 12.12 -5.66 -14.94
C THR A 196 13.36 -4.91 -14.46
N ALA A 197 14.03 -5.46 -13.46
CA ALA A 197 15.36 -5.07 -13.03
C ALA A 197 16.37 -6.18 -13.35
N THR A 198 17.50 -5.80 -13.94
CA THR A 198 18.62 -6.69 -14.22
C THR A 198 19.77 -6.32 -13.29
N ILE A 199 20.21 -7.28 -12.50
CA ILE A 199 21.35 -7.12 -11.57
C ILE A 199 22.39 -8.18 -11.93
N VAL A 200 23.61 -7.75 -12.25
CA VAL A 200 24.71 -8.66 -12.54
C VAL A 200 25.77 -8.53 -11.46
N VAL A 201 26.14 -9.67 -10.88
CA VAL A 201 27.20 -9.77 -9.88
C VAL A 201 28.29 -10.72 -10.35
N LYS A 202 29.53 -10.47 -9.94
CA LYS A 202 30.65 -11.37 -10.13
C LYS A 202 30.80 -12.25 -8.90
N VAL A 203 31.02 -13.55 -9.10
CA VAL A 203 31.26 -14.51 -8.01
C VAL A 203 32.70 -14.36 -7.53
N ASP A 204 32.89 -14.03 -6.26
CA ASP A 204 34.21 -13.83 -5.67
C ASP A 204 34.81 -15.16 -5.19
N SER A 205 36.13 -15.19 -4.93
CA SER A 205 36.83 -16.38 -4.44
C SER A 205 36.36 -16.83 -3.05
N GLY A 206 35.75 -15.93 -2.27
CA GLY A 206 35.17 -16.22 -0.95
C GLY A 206 33.69 -16.61 -0.97
N ALA A 207 33.11 -16.90 -2.14
CA ALA A 207 31.72 -17.32 -2.26
C ALA A 207 31.44 -18.65 -1.52
N SER A 208 30.29 -18.74 -0.87
CA SER A 208 29.82 -19.99 -0.25
C SER A 208 29.39 -21.01 -1.31
N ARG A 209 29.28 -22.29 -0.91
CA ARG A 209 28.71 -23.35 -1.76
C ARG A 209 27.23 -23.15 -2.11
N MET A 210 26.55 -22.28 -1.37
CA MET A 210 25.15 -21.96 -1.59
C MET A 210 24.95 -20.45 -1.48
N LEU A 211 24.81 -19.81 -2.62
CA LEU A 211 24.47 -18.40 -2.71
C LEU A 211 22.95 -18.27 -2.56
N THR A 212 22.51 -17.47 -1.59
CA THR A 212 21.10 -17.18 -1.36
C THR A 212 20.86 -15.71 -1.66
N ASN A 213 19.96 -15.45 -2.60
CA ASN A 213 19.53 -14.10 -2.95
C ASN A 213 18.05 -13.94 -2.59
N ILE A 214 17.68 -12.80 -1.99
CA ILE A 214 16.29 -12.47 -1.66
C ILE A 214 15.95 -11.11 -2.28
N ALA A 215 14.91 -11.09 -3.11
CA ALA A 215 14.32 -9.87 -3.64
C ALA A 215 12.94 -9.64 -3.01
N SER A 216 12.57 -8.39 -2.79
CA SER A 216 11.28 -7.99 -2.22
C SER A 216 10.69 -6.77 -2.93
N ALA A 217 9.37 -6.66 -2.96
CA ALA A 217 8.62 -5.54 -3.51
C ALA A 217 7.92 -4.71 -2.42
N THR A 218 7.91 -3.38 -2.60
CA THR A 218 7.11 -2.45 -1.80
C THR A 218 6.58 -1.32 -2.67
N ALA A 219 5.47 -0.69 -2.28
CA ALA A 219 4.92 0.52 -2.90
C ALA A 219 4.08 1.33 -1.91
N ASP A 220 3.54 2.48 -2.32
CA ASP A 220 2.67 3.30 -1.47
C ASP A 220 1.27 2.71 -1.31
N THR A 221 0.74 2.07 -2.35
CA THR A 221 -0.59 1.46 -2.30
C THR A 221 -0.52 0.15 -1.55
N LEU A 222 -1.49 -0.09 -0.66
CA LEU A 222 -1.60 -1.34 0.07
C LEU A 222 -1.66 -2.54 -0.88
N ASP A 223 -0.89 -3.56 -0.54
CA ASP A 223 -0.87 -4.82 -1.26
C ASP A 223 -1.86 -5.83 -0.65
N GLY A 224 -2.76 -6.36 -1.47
CA GLY A 224 -3.78 -7.31 -1.05
C GLY A 224 -3.25 -8.73 -0.81
N VAL A 225 -2.08 -9.07 -1.35
CA VAL A 225 -1.52 -10.43 -1.40
C VAL A 225 -0.03 -10.42 -1.05
N ILE A 226 0.31 -9.94 0.15
CA ILE A 226 1.72 -9.78 0.60
C ILE A 226 2.62 -11.03 0.50
N SER A 227 2.05 -12.23 0.36
CA SER A 227 2.79 -13.49 0.27
C SER A 227 3.63 -13.64 -1.01
N ASN A 228 3.31 -12.89 -2.08
CA ASN A 228 4.02 -12.96 -3.36
C ASN A 228 5.03 -11.80 -3.56
N ASN A 229 5.13 -10.88 -2.59
CA ASN A 229 6.03 -9.72 -2.64
C ASN A 229 7.50 -10.08 -2.38
N THR A 230 7.84 -11.34 -2.13
CA THR A 230 9.21 -11.77 -1.85
C THR A 230 9.54 -13.04 -2.63
N TYR A 231 10.71 -13.06 -3.26
CA TYR A 231 11.22 -14.23 -3.95
C TYR A 231 12.64 -14.55 -3.48
N LYS A 232 12.88 -15.82 -3.14
CA LYS A 232 14.18 -16.33 -2.73
C LYS A 232 14.74 -17.27 -3.79
N LYS A 233 15.97 -16.99 -4.24
CA LYS A 233 16.70 -17.82 -5.20
C LYS A 233 17.93 -18.43 -4.54
N PHE A 234 18.09 -19.74 -4.72
CA PHE A 234 19.31 -20.47 -4.39
C PHE A 234 20.09 -20.76 -5.68
N THR A 235 21.41 -20.64 -5.60
CA THR A 235 22.34 -21.01 -6.65
C THR A 235 23.50 -21.80 -6.04
N THR A 236 23.87 -22.91 -6.68
CA THR A 236 25.02 -23.71 -6.26
C THR A 236 26.30 -22.93 -6.58
N GLY A 237 27.05 -22.57 -5.54
CA GLY A 237 28.31 -21.85 -5.66
C GLY A 237 29.51 -22.76 -5.92
N PRO A 238 30.71 -22.17 -6.03
CA PRO A 238 31.93 -22.93 -6.28
C PRO A 238 32.23 -23.93 -5.15
N PRO A 239 32.97 -25.02 -5.44
CA PRO A 239 33.51 -25.89 -4.39
C PRO A 239 34.36 -25.09 -3.40
N VAL A 240 34.29 -25.42 -2.11
CA VAL A 240 35.22 -24.86 -1.12
C VAL A 240 36.62 -25.40 -1.46
N PRO A 241 37.66 -24.55 -1.54
CA PRO A 241 39.02 -25.03 -1.71
C PRO A 241 39.34 -26.03 -0.59
N SER A 242 39.85 -27.22 -0.95
CA SER A 242 40.38 -28.18 0.01
C SER A 242 41.58 -27.53 0.73
N MET A 243 41.51 -27.46 2.07
CA MET A 243 42.63 -27.00 2.92
C MET A 243 43.80 -27.97 2.87
#